data_AF-A0A951JM90-F1
#
_entry.id   AF-A0A951JM90-F1
#
_cell.length_a   1.000
_cell.length_b   1.000
_cell.length_c   1.000
_cell.angle_alpha   90.00
_cell.angle_beta   90.00
_cell.angle_gamma   90.00
#
_symmetry.space_group_name_H-M   'P 1'
#
loop_
_entity.id
_entity.type
_entity.pdbx_description
1 polymer ?
#
loop_
_entity_poly.entity_id
_entity_poly.type
_entity_poly.pdbx_seq_one_letter_code
_entity_poly.pdbx_strand_id
1 'polypeptide(L)'
;MEVTGGFALTVSDPSGAGDVRRRATGLAQALGLGETDTGRAALAATEAATNLAKHSPGGGVVIVRPCGRGGARGVELLAVDRGPGMRSVDQCLADGFSTAGSSGTGLGALSRVSDEFDLFSTPERGTVLLSRVWGGAPGPAQTGVALGGVSVAKPGQTVCGDHWSIAHGDLRCVMVCADGLGHGPDAAVAAQAATRAFDDHPDEAPERLLERMHAALRHTRGAAVSVAEVDLEARVVRYAGVGNVSATLWTPGQSRTLVTHAGIVGSEMRKVQAFQTALPTPWVLVLHSDGVSGRWSLDAYPGLARRDPAVIAAVLYRDFCRGSDDATVVVAREVGAW
;
A
#
# COMPACT_ATOMS: atom_id res chain seq x y z
N MET A 1 11.99 3.65 -8.47
CA MET A 1 11.92 2.28 -7.92
C MET A 1 11.67 2.40 -6.43
N GLU A 2 10.51 1.94 -5.97
CA GLU A 2 10.11 2.03 -4.57
C GLU A 2 10.65 0.79 -3.84
N VAL A 3 11.49 0.97 -2.83
CA VAL A 3 12.00 -0.15 -2.02
C VAL A 3 10.83 -0.69 -1.21
N THR A 4 10.63 -1.99 -1.17
CA THR A 4 9.56 -2.68 -0.42
C THR A 4 10.21 -3.47 0.71
N GLY A 5 10.18 -2.87 1.90
CA GLY A 5 10.80 -3.40 3.11
C GLY A 5 10.16 -2.76 4.33
N GLY A 6 8.87 -3.03 4.52
CA GLY A 6 8.09 -2.51 5.64
C GLY A 6 7.81 -3.54 6.72
N PHE A 7 7.24 -3.09 7.83
CA PHE A 7 6.77 -3.95 8.92
C PHE A 7 5.42 -3.45 9.42
N ALA A 8 4.62 -4.37 9.94
CA ALA A 8 3.36 -4.09 10.60
C ALA A 8 3.47 -4.44 12.08
N LEU A 9 2.98 -3.57 12.96
CA LEU A 9 3.00 -3.75 14.40
C LEU A 9 1.59 -3.57 14.95
N THR A 10 1.10 -4.57 15.68
CA THR A 10 -0.13 -4.43 16.45
C THR A 10 0.11 -3.53 17.65
N VAL A 11 -0.78 -2.56 17.86
CA VAL A 11 -0.74 -1.61 18.97
C VAL A 11 -2.10 -1.65 19.68
N SER A 12 -2.12 -2.25 20.87
CA SER A 12 -3.32 -2.35 21.73
C SER A 12 -3.27 -1.45 22.94
N ASP A 13 -2.08 -1.00 23.34
CA ASP A 13 -1.85 -0.22 24.55
C ASP A 13 -0.65 0.73 24.38
N PRO A 14 -0.47 1.71 25.29
CA PRO A 14 0.56 2.73 25.14
C PRO A 14 2.00 2.21 25.09
N SER A 15 2.29 0.99 25.57
CA SER A 15 3.66 0.44 25.52
C SER A 15 4.12 0.17 24.08
N GLY A 16 3.18 -0.10 23.16
CA GLY A 16 3.47 -0.33 21.74
C GLY A 16 4.10 0.87 21.03
N ALA A 17 3.88 2.09 21.52
CA ALA A 17 4.44 3.31 20.92
C ALA A 17 5.97 3.30 20.90
N GLY A 18 6.61 2.76 21.94
CA GLY A 18 8.05 2.65 22.01
C GLY A 18 8.63 1.76 20.91
N ASP A 19 7.93 0.68 20.55
CA ASP A 19 8.37 -0.31 19.57
C ASP A 19 8.23 0.22 18.14
N VAL A 20 7.07 0.82 17.83
CA VAL A 20 6.83 1.49 16.55
C VAL A 20 7.87 2.58 16.32
N ARG A 21 8.11 3.43 17.32
CA ARG A 21 9.14 4.47 17.26
C ARG A 21 10.53 3.90 16.93
N ARG A 22 10.99 2.89 17.69
CA ARG A 22 12.32 2.30 17.48
C ARG A 22 12.50 1.76 16.07
N ARG A 23 11.48 1.06 15.54
CA ARG A 23 11.57 0.51 14.19
C ARG A 23 11.48 1.59 13.10
N ALA A 24 10.65 2.61 13.28
CA ALA A 24 10.57 3.75 12.36
C ALA A 24 11.90 4.52 12.31
N THR A 25 12.54 4.74 13.47
CA THR A 25 13.88 5.35 13.54
C THR A 25 14.93 4.48 12.83
N GLY A 26 14.94 3.17 13.08
CA GLY A 26 15.87 2.26 12.40
C GLY A 26 15.69 2.27 10.88
N LEU A 27 14.45 2.30 10.40
CA LEU A 27 14.18 2.40 8.96
C LEU A 27 14.62 3.75 8.39
N ALA A 28 14.31 4.87 9.04
CA ALA A 28 14.75 6.20 8.61
C ALA A 28 16.29 6.27 8.47
N GLN A 29 17.00 5.75 9.46
CA GLN A 29 18.47 5.67 9.44
C GLN A 29 18.99 4.78 8.31
N ALA A 30 18.40 3.60 8.12
CA ALA A 30 18.76 2.69 7.04
C ALA A 30 18.52 3.29 5.64
N LEU A 31 17.55 4.20 5.52
CA LEU A 31 17.27 4.95 4.29
C LEU A 31 18.18 6.16 4.10
N GLY A 32 18.98 6.54 5.11
CA GLY A 32 19.90 7.67 5.07
C GLY A 32 19.25 9.02 5.38
N LEU A 33 18.10 9.05 6.07
CA LEU A 33 17.48 10.31 6.52
C LEU A 33 18.40 11.02 7.53
N GLY A 34 18.42 12.36 7.48
CA GLY A 34 19.14 13.18 8.46
C GLY A 34 18.56 13.05 9.87
N GLU A 35 19.30 13.55 10.87
CA GLU A 35 18.88 13.48 12.28
C GLU A 35 17.52 14.14 12.52
N THR A 36 17.28 15.30 11.90
CA THR A 36 16.00 16.02 11.99
C THR A 36 14.83 15.20 11.43
N ASP A 37 14.96 14.67 10.22
CA ASP A 37 13.88 13.89 9.58
C ASP A 37 13.68 12.52 10.25
N THR A 38 14.75 11.92 10.76
CA THR A 38 14.67 10.73 11.63
C THR A 38 13.88 11.02 12.90
N GLY A 39 14.11 12.17 13.53
CA GLY A 39 13.34 12.65 14.68
C GLY A 39 11.86 12.88 14.37
N ARG A 40 11.56 13.47 13.20
CA ARG A 40 10.18 13.66 12.72
C ARG A 40 9.47 12.33 12.50
N ALA A 41 10.11 11.36 11.85
CA ALA A 41 9.55 10.01 11.65
C ALA A 41 9.29 9.29 12.98
N ALA A 42 10.21 9.44 13.95
CA ALA A 42 10.05 8.89 15.29
C ALA A 42 8.85 9.51 16.04
N LEU A 43 8.67 10.83 15.91
CA LEU A 43 7.55 11.54 16.52
C LEU A 43 6.21 11.14 15.87
N ALA A 44 6.13 11.11 14.54
CA ALA A 44 4.95 10.66 13.81
C ALA A 44 4.55 9.22 14.21
N ALA A 45 5.52 8.31 14.30
CA ALA A 45 5.32 6.94 14.78
C ALA A 45 4.77 6.87 16.21
N THR A 46 5.31 7.69 17.11
CA THR A 46 4.90 7.73 18.52
C THR A 46 3.46 8.24 18.67
N GLU A 47 3.13 9.33 17.96
CA GLU A 47 1.78 9.92 17.98
C GLU A 47 0.76 8.99 17.32
N ALA A 48 1.09 8.37 16.18
CA ALA A 48 0.25 7.37 15.52
C ALA A 48 -0.11 6.21 16.46
N ALA A 49 0.89 5.58 17.06
CA ALA A 49 0.70 4.47 17.98
C ALA A 49 -0.06 4.87 19.26
N THR A 50 0.24 6.05 19.81
CA THR A 50 -0.44 6.57 21.00
C THR A 50 -1.91 6.85 20.72
N ASN A 51 -2.24 7.41 19.55
CA ASN A 51 -3.62 7.64 19.14
C ASN A 51 -4.39 6.33 19.00
N LEU A 52 -3.79 5.30 18.38
CA LEU A 52 -4.39 3.96 18.31
C LEU A 52 -4.70 3.40 19.70
N ALA A 53 -3.71 3.43 20.60
CA ALA A 53 -3.87 2.91 21.96
C ALA A 53 -4.94 3.64 22.79
N LYS A 54 -5.13 4.94 22.56
CA LYS A 54 -6.11 5.76 23.30
C LYS A 54 -7.51 5.69 22.72
N HIS A 55 -7.64 5.63 21.39
CA HIS A 55 -8.90 5.87 20.69
C HIS A 55 -9.48 4.65 19.98
N SER A 56 -8.75 3.53 19.91
CA SER A 56 -9.25 2.28 19.34
C SER A 56 -9.42 1.19 20.41
N PRO A 57 -10.65 0.98 20.94
CA PRO A 57 -10.96 -0.20 21.72
C PRO A 57 -10.71 -1.46 20.88
N GLY A 58 -9.77 -2.31 21.31
CA GLY A 58 -9.30 -3.48 20.55
C GLY A 58 -7.98 -3.27 19.81
N GLY A 59 -7.41 -2.06 19.87
CA GLY A 59 -6.13 -1.73 19.25
C GLY A 59 -6.23 -1.49 17.75
N GLY A 60 -5.06 -1.47 17.10
CA GLY A 60 -4.93 -1.32 15.66
C GLY A 60 -3.57 -1.80 15.18
N VAL A 61 -3.22 -1.46 13.95
CA VAL A 61 -1.95 -1.80 13.33
C VAL A 61 -1.28 -0.53 12.86
N VAL A 62 0.02 -0.39 13.14
CA VAL A 62 0.89 0.59 12.48
C VAL A 62 1.73 -0.13 11.45
N ILE A 63 1.55 0.24 10.19
CA ILE A 63 2.36 -0.23 9.06
C ILE A 63 3.37 0.87 8.77
N VAL A 64 4.66 0.51 8.75
CA VAL A 64 5.75 1.42 8.45
C VAL A 64 6.53 0.87 7.27
N ARG A 65 6.75 1.67 6.25
CA ARG A 65 7.45 1.24 5.04
C ARG A 65 8.31 2.35 4.44
N PRO A 66 9.37 1.99 3.71
CA PRO A 66 10.03 2.92 2.80
C PRO A 66 9.06 3.44 1.74
N CYS A 67 9.25 4.70 1.35
CA CYS A 67 8.65 5.31 0.18
C CYS A 67 9.69 6.16 -0.57
N GLY A 68 9.42 6.47 -1.84
CA GLY A 68 10.35 7.22 -2.69
C GLY A 68 9.63 8.18 -3.64
N ARG A 69 10.15 9.40 -3.82
CA ARG A 69 9.68 10.34 -4.84
C ARG A 69 10.79 11.22 -5.39
N GLY A 70 10.97 11.22 -6.71
CA GLY A 70 11.92 12.10 -7.38
C GLY A 70 13.36 12.00 -6.86
N GLY A 71 13.80 10.78 -6.51
CA GLY A 71 15.11 10.52 -5.92
C GLY A 71 15.18 10.69 -4.39
N ALA A 72 14.23 11.39 -3.78
CA ALA A 72 14.11 11.45 -2.32
C ALA A 72 13.59 10.12 -1.77
N ARG A 73 14.07 9.76 -0.57
CA ARG A 73 13.62 8.60 0.20
C ARG A 73 12.83 9.09 1.40
N GLY A 74 11.84 8.33 1.84
CA GLY A 74 11.03 8.68 2.99
C GLY A 74 10.54 7.46 3.75
N VAL A 75 9.97 7.75 4.91
CA VAL A 75 9.23 6.78 5.72
C VAL A 75 7.75 7.10 5.59
N GLU A 76 6.98 6.12 5.12
CA GLU A 76 5.52 6.13 5.16
C GLU A 76 5.03 5.35 6.38
N LEU A 77 4.08 5.94 7.08
CA LEU A 77 3.40 5.43 8.26
C LEU A 77 1.90 5.40 7.98
N LEU A 78 1.31 4.22 8.12
CA LEU A 78 -0.14 4.01 8.10
C LEU A 78 -0.60 3.51 9.46
N ALA A 79 -1.44 4.26 10.14
CA ALA A 79 -2.13 3.80 11.35
C ALA A 79 -3.55 3.39 11.00
N VAL A 80 -3.91 2.15 11.32
CA VAL A 80 -5.14 1.49 10.87
C VAL A 80 -5.87 0.90 12.07
N ASP A 81 -7.11 1.31 12.28
CA ASP A 81 -7.97 0.77 13.33
C ASP A 81 -9.41 0.53 12.87
N ARG A 82 -10.08 -0.38 13.59
CA ARG A 82 -11.52 -0.65 13.52
C ARG A 82 -12.26 -0.06 14.74
N GLY A 83 -11.75 1.04 15.27
CA GLY A 83 -12.33 1.75 16.42
C GLY A 83 -13.63 2.49 16.06
N PRO A 84 -14.12 3.39 16.93
CA PRO A 84 -15.39 4.10 16.73
C PRO A 84 -15.39 5.05 15.53
N GLY A 85 -14.22 5.39 14.97
CA GLY A 85 -14.08 6.38 13.91
C GLY A 85 -14.41 7.81 14.37
N MET A 86 -14.38 8.74 13.43
CA MET A 86 -14.62 10.17 13.67
C MET A 86 -15.89 10.63 12.94
N ARG A 87 -16.71 11.45 13.62
CA ARG A 87 -17.88 12.10 13.00
C ARG A 87 -17.51 13.28 12.12
N SER A 88 -16.50 14.05 12.52
CA SER A 88 -15.96 15.16 11.75
C SER A 88 -14.44 15.16 11.87
N VAL A 89 -13.78 14.79 10.77
CA VAL A 89 -12.31 14.79 10.68
C VAL A 89 -11.77 16.21 10.82
N ASP A 90 -12.41 17.18 10.17
CA ASP A 90 -11.96 18.58 10.19
C ASP A 90 -11.98 19.16 11.60
N GLN A 91 -13.00 18.86 12.40
CA GLN A 91 -13.05 19.26 13.81
C GLN A 91 -11.93 18.60 14.62
N CYS A 92 -11.69 17.29 14.45
CA CYS A 92 -10.61 16.61 15.15
C CYS A 92 -9.21 17.14 14.80
N LEU A 93 -9.01 17.64 13.57
CA LEU A 93 -7.78 18.32 13.16
C LEU A 93 -7.69 19.73 13.74
N ALA A 94 -8.81 20.47 13.81
CA ALA A 94 -8.88 21.84 14.32
C ALA A 94 -8.83 21.93 15.85
N ASP A 95 -9.39 20.98 16.59
CA ASP A 95 -9.36 20.96 18.06
C ASP A 95 -7.91 20.84 18.59
N GLY A 96 -7.03 20.21 17.82
CA GLY A 96 -5.58 20.18 18.05
C GLY A 96 -4.85 21.51 17.80
N PHE A 97 -5.58 22.57 17.43
CA PHE A 97 -5.12 23.95 17.26
C PHE A 97 -5.38 24.82 18.51
N SER A 98 -6.07 24.30 19.53
CA SER A 98 -6.35 25.04 20.77
C SER A 98 -5.09 25.20 21.64
N THR A 99 -4.70 26.44 21.88
CA THR A 99 -3.64 26.84 22.80
C THR A 99 -4.06 26.60 24.25
N ALA A 100 -3.18 25.94 25.02
CA ALA A 100 -3.18 25.69 26.46
C ALA A 100 -3.79 24.36 26.96
N GLY A 101 -2.91 23.41 27.28
CA GLY A 101 -3.13 22.51 28.42
C GLY A 101 -3.70 21.10 28.15
N SER A 102 -2.89 20.25 27.52
CA SER A 102 -2.89 18.76 27.54
C SER A 102 -3.72 17.94 26.52
N SER A 103 -3.04 16.91 25.98
CA SER A 103 -3.47 15.68 25.29
C SER A 103 -4.28 15.70 23.97
N GLY A 104 -4.92 16.81 23.58
CA GLY A 104 -5.66 16.95 22.32
C GLY A 104 -4.82 17.18 21.05
N THR A 105 -3.50 17.10 21.14
CA THR A 105 -2.57 17.57 20.08
C THR A 105 -2.18 16.52 19.05
N GLY A 106 -2.54 15.24 19.23
CA GLY A 106 -1.94 14.12 18.51
C GLY A 106 -2.06 14.23 16.98
N LEU A 107 -3.28 14.40 16.46
CA LEU A 107 -3.51 14.46 15.00
C LEU A 107 -2.94 15.74 14.36
N GLY A 108 -3.15 16.90 15.00
CA GLY A 108 -2.61 18.17 14.51
C GLY A 108 -1.08 18.21 14.55
N ALA A 109 -0.45 17.64 15.59
CA ALA A 109 1.00 17.49 15.66
C ALA A 109 1.51 16.56 14.56
N LEU A 110 0.83 15.43 14.35
CA LEU A 110 1.19 14.47 13.31
C LEU A 110 1.12 15.10 11.92
N SER A 111 0.07 15.86 11.62
CA SER A 111 -0.05 16.63 10.38
C SER A 111 1.10 17.63 10.20
N ARG A 112 1.50 18.37 11.26
CA ARG A 112 2.59 19.36 11.18
C ARG A 112 3.97 18.75 10.98
N VAL A 113 4.22 17.56 11.52
CA VAL A 113 5.54 16.90 11.41
C VAL A 113 5.66 16.06 10.15
N SER A 114 4.55 15.83 9.45
CA SER A 114 4.52 15.10 8.18
C SER A 114 4.75 16.05 7.02
N ASP A 115 5.42 15.60 5.98
CA ASP A 115 5.47 16.32 4.70
C ASP A 115 4.21 16.06 3.88
N GLU A 116 3.66 14.85 3.99
CA GLU A 116 2.34 14.49 3.46
C GLU A 116 1.51 13.79 4.52
N PHE A 117 0.24 14.16 4.59
CA PHE A 117 -0.71 13.65 5.57
C PHE A 117 -2.05 13.44 4.88
N ASP A 118 -2.67 12.28 5.11
CA ASP A 118 -4.05 12.03 4.71
C ASP A 118 -4.76 11.21 5.79
N LEU A 119 -6.08 11.33 5.84
CA LEU A 119 -6.88 10.68 6.85
C LEU A 119 -8.25 10.32 6.29
N PHE A 120 -8.63 9.06 6.49
CA PHE A 120 -9.97 8.57 6.20
C PHE A 120 -10.55 7.92 7.44
N SER A 121 -11.69 8.41 7.89
CA SER A 121 -12.41 7.85 9.02
C SER A 121 -13.89 7.75 8.69
N THR A 122 -14.51 6.67 9.14
CA THR A 122 -15.96 6.49 9.02
C THR A 122 -16.50 6.11 10.39
N PRO A 123 -17.55 6.78 10.88
CA PRO A 123 -18.20 6.41 12.12
C PRO A 123 -18.51 4.91 12.15
N GLU A 124 -18.19 4.27 13.27
CA GLU A 124 -18.42 2.84 13.55
C GLU A 124 -17.65 1.86 12.63
N ARG A 125 -16.73 2.36 11.79
CA ARG A 125 -15.84 1.51 10.98
C ARG A 125 -14.35 1.71 11.26
N GLY A 126 -14.00 2.79 11.97
CA GLY A 126 -12.63 3.10 12.38
C GLY A 126 -11.90 4.05 11.43
N THR A 127 -10.61 4.21 11.67
CA THR A 127 -9.76 5.23 11.02
C THR A 127 -8.55 4.62 10.31
N VAL A 128 -8.18 5.25 9.21
CA VAL A 128 -6.89 5.08 8.53
C VAL A 128 -6.22 6.46 8.44
N LEU A 129 -5.01 6.57 8.97
CA LEU A 129 -4.17 7.75 8.91
C LEU A 129 -2.90 7.43 8.13
N LEU A 130 -2.50 8.35 7.26
CA LEU A 130 -1.25 8.34 6.51
C LEU A 130 -0.35 9.50 6.95
N SER A 131 0.94 9.20 7.09
CA SER A 131 2.01 10.18 7.28
C SER A 131 3.22 9.78 6.46
N ARG A 132 3.77 10.70 5.67
CA ARG A 132 5.07 10.54 5.03
C ARG A 132 6.03 11.59 5.54
N VAL A 133 7.24 11.15 5.87
CA VAL A 133 8.38 12.00 6.23
C VAL A 133 9.50 11.73 5.24
N TRP A 134 9.94 12.75 4.52
CA TRP A 134 10.98 12.68 3.50
C TRP A 134 12.35 13.08 4.07
N GLY A 135 13.41 12.42 3.60
CA GLY A 135 14.78 12.86 3.79
C GLY A 135 15.14 13.93 2.78
N GLY A 136 14.94 15.19 3.16
CA GLY A 136 15.07 16.34 2.27
C GLY A 136 13.82 16.67 1.46
N ALA A 137 13.91 17.65 0.56
CA ALA A 137 12.78 18.10 -0.25
C ALA A 137 12.40 17.02 -1.28
N PRO A 138 11.21 16.43 -1.21
CA PRO A 138 10.78 15.48 -2.23
C PRO A 138 10.63 16.19 -3.58
N GLY A 139 10.82 15.45 -4.67
CA GLY A 139 10.49 15.94 -5.99
C GLY A 139 9.01 16.33 -6.12
N PRO A 140 8.59 16.91 -7.26
CA PRO A 140 7.21 17.33 -7.48
C PRO A 140 6.22 16.19 -7.21
N ALA A 141 5.00 16.58 -6.80
CA ALA A 141 3.92 15.62 -6.59
C ALA A 141 3.69 14.76 -7.84
N GLN A 142 3.25 13.53 -7.64
CA GLN A 142 2.98 12.60 -8.74
C GLN A 142 1.95 13.21 -9.70
N THR A 143 2.29 13.19 -10.99
CA THR A 143 1.43 13.57 -12.11
C THR A 143 0.93 12.32 -12.82
N GLY A 144 -0.24 12.40 -13.47
CA GLY A 144 -0.84 11.28 -14.18
C GLY A 144 -1.47 10.25 -13.22
N VAL A 145 -0.66 9.33 -12.69
CA VAL A 145 -1.12 8.22 -11.84
C VAL A 145 -0.56 8.34 -10.42
N ALA A 146 -1.45 8.37 -9.43
CA ALA A 146 -1.09 8.23 -8.02
C ALA A 146 -1.05 6.74 -7.64
N LEU A 147 -0.02 6.35 -6.87
CA LEU A 147 0.22 4.96 -6.46
C LEU A 147 0.40 4.82 -4.96
N GLY A 148 0.06 3.66 -4.43
CA GLY A 148 0.22 3.33 -3.01
C GLY A 148 -0.18 1.89 -2.73
N GLY A 149 0.16 1.39 -1.54
CA GLY A 149 -0.11 0.00 -1.22
C GLY A 149 0.13 -0.35 0.23
N VAL A 150 -0.29 -1.55 0.58
CA VAL A 150 -0.07 -2.17 1.90
C VAL A 150 0.37 -3.60 1.63
N SER A 151 1.35 -4.07 2.38
CA SER A 151 1.75 -5.48 2.41
C SER A 151 2.04 -5.84 3.85
N VAL A 152 1.32 -6.82 4.37
CA VAL A 152 1.37 -7.23 5.77
C VAL A 152 1.58 -8.73 5.86
N ALA A 153 2.60 -9.11 6.64
CA ALA A 153 2.91 -10.51 6.86
C ALA A 153 1.77 -11.23 7.59
N LYS A 154 1.57 -12.51 7.25
CA LYS A 154 0.70 -13.42 7.98
C LYS A 154 1.02 -13.37 9.48
N PRO A 155 0.01 -13.39 10.38
CA PRO A 155 0.27 -13.44 11.82
C PRO A 155 1.25 -14.55 12.20
N GLY A 156 2.27 -14.18 12.98
CA GLY A 156 3.36 -15.08 13.40
C GLY A 156 4.53 -15.18 12.42
N GLN A 157 4.46 -14.57 11.23
CA GLN A 157 5.58 -14.42 10.31
C GLN A 157 6.29 -13.07 10.51
N THR A 158 7.61 -13.06 10.29
CA THR A 158 8.43 -11.84 10.38
C THR A 158 8.62 -11.16 9.03
N VAL A 159 8.32 -11.86 7.94
CA VAL A 159 8.45 -11.39 6.55
C VAL A 159 7.17 -11.79 5.81
N CYS A 160 6.66 -10.88 5.00
CA CYS A 160 5.52 -11.14 4.13
C CYS A 160 5.94 -12.01 2.95
N GLY A 161 5.17 -13.07 2.67
CA GLY A 161 5.35 -13.92 1.48
C GLY A 161 4.98 -13.23 0.17
N ASP A 162 4.22 -12.13 0.24
CA ASP A 162 3.88 -11.31 -0.91
C ASP A 162 4.94 -10.24 -1.20
N HIS A 163 4.93 -9.74 -2.43
CA HIS A 163 5.69 -8.57 -2.84
C HIS A 163 5.02 -7.85 -3.99
N TRP A 164 5.26 -6.54 -4.11
CA TRP A 164 4.80 -5.76 -5.24
C TRP A 164 5.88 -4.79 -5.71
N SER A 165 5.78 -4.30 -6.94
CA SER A 165 6.68 -3.28 -7.48
C SER A 165 5.93 -2.44 -8.50
N ILE A 166 6.45 -1.23 -8.74
CA ILE A 166 5.90 -0.26 -9.67
C ILE A 166 6.99 0.37 -10.54
N ALA A 167 6.66 0.54 -11.81
CA ALA A 167 7.37 1.43 -12.72
C ALA A 167 6.40 2.52 -13.13
N HIS A 168 6.84 3.77 -13.02
CA HIS A 168 5.97 4.92 -13.20
C HIS A 168 6.64 5.98 -14.08
N GLY A 169 5.88 6.47 -15.04
CA GLY A 169 6.13 7.69 -15.80
C GLY A 169 4.85 8.54 -15.85
N ASP A 170 4.89 9.67 -16.57
CA ASP A 170 3.77 10.63 -16.55
C ASP A 170 2.47 10.10 -17.17
N LEU A 171 2.59 9.29 -18.24
CA LEU A 171 1.44 8.76 -18.99
C LEU A 171 1.31 7.24 -18.93
N ARG A 172 2.29 6.56 -18.33
CA ARG A 172 2.35 5.10 -18.25
C ARG A 172 2.73 4.67 -16.85
N CYS A 173 2.01 3.70 -16.31
CA CYS A 173 2.31 3.07 -15.03
C CYS A 173 2.18 1.56 -15.16
N VAL A 174 3.16 0.80 -14.68
CA VAL A 174 3.10 -0.66 -14.58
C VAL A 174 3.15 -1.07 -13.12
N MET A 175 2.20 -1.90 -12.70
CA MET A 175 2.09 -2.44 -11.35
C MET A 175 2.25 -3.95 -11.41
N VAL A 176 3.06 -4.49 -10.53
CA VAL A 176 3.23 -5.93 -10.33
C VAL A 176 2.86 -6.27 -8.89
N CYS A 177 2.05 -7.30 -8.70
CA CYS A 177 1.79 -7.91 -7.40
C CYS A 177 2.05 -9.42 -7.50
N ALA A 178 2.86 -9.96 -6.60
CA ALA A 178 3.26 -11.34 -6.54
C ALA A 178 2.98 -11.92 -5.14
N ASP A 179 2.41 -13.11 -5.11
CA ASP A 179 2.08 -13.89 -3.92
C ASP A 179 2.90 -15.20 -4.01
N GLY A 180 3.95 -15.29 -3.19
CA GLY A 180 4.86 -16.42 -3.21
C GLY A 180 4.22 -17.65 -2.56
N LEU A 181 4.41 -18.85 -3.13
CA LEU A 181 3.74 -20.04 -2.63
C LEU A 181 4.06 -20.34 -1.15
N GLY A 182 3.02 -20.31 -0.32
CA GLY A 182 3.09 -20.50 1.13
C GLY A 182 3.19 -19.16 1.85
N HIS A 183 3.98 -19.09 2.92
CA HIS A 183 4.19 -17.86 3.69
C HIS A 183 5.58 -17.82 4.30
N GLY A 184 6.01 -16.64 4.73
CA GLY A 184 7.31 -16.44 5.38
C GLY A 184 8.48 -16.37 4.39
N PRO A 185 9.73 -16.62 4.82
CA PRO A 185 10.93 -16.28 4.06
C PRO A 185 11.02 -16.88 2.65
N ASP A 186 10.66 -18.16 2.49
CA ASP A 186 10.77 -18.83 1.17
C ASP A 186 9.75 -18.30 0.15
N ALA A 187 8.54 -17.98 0.60
CA ALA A 187 7.52 -17.31 -0.20
C ALA A 187 8.01 -15.90 -0.59
N ALA A 188 8.56 -15.16 0.37
CA ALA A 188 9.10 -13.83 0.15
C ALA A 188 10.23 -13.82 -0.90
N VAL A 189 11.11 -14.83 -0.87
CA VAL A 189 12.16 -15.00 -1.88
C VAL A 189 11.57 -15.19 -3.27
N ALA A 190 10.52 -15.99 -3.42
CA ALA A 190 9.86 -16.20 -4.71
C ALA A 190 9.18 -14.92 -5.23
N ALA A 191 8.43 -14.23 -4.38
CA ALA A 191 7.75 -12.99 -4.75
C ALA A 191 8.75 -11.86 -5.08
N GLN A 192 9.83 -11.72 -4.32
CA GLN A 192 10.91 -10.77 -4.60
C GLN A 192 11.66 -11.09 -5.88
N ALA A 193 11.88 -12.37 -6.21
CA ALA A 193 12.49 -12.74 -7.48
C ALA A 193 11.61 -12.33 -8.68
N ALA A 194 10.29 -12.38 -8.53
CA ALA A 194 9.37 -11.98 -9.59
C ALA A 194 9.41 -10.48 -9.82
N THR A 195 9.38 -9.68 -8.75
CA THR A 195 9.44 -8.23 -8.85
C THR A 195 10.79 -7.72 -9.33
N ARG A 196 11.90 -8.36 -8.94
CA ARG A 196 13.23 -8.05 -9.49
C ARG A 196 13.31 -8.27 -11.02
N ALA A 197 12.73 -9.37 -11.51
CA ALA A 197 12.68 -9.64 -12.94
C ALA A 197 11.88 -8.57 -13.73
N PHE A 198 10.93 -7.90 -13.06
CA PHE A 198 10.24 -6.73 -13.58
C PHE A 198 11.09 -5.46 -13.48
N ASP A 199 11.74 -5.22 -12.35
CA ASP A 199 12.56 -4.03 -12.12
C ASP A 199 13.70 -3.91 -13.15
N ASP A 200 14.21 -5.04 -13.66
CA ASP A 200 15.21 -5.11 -14.73
C ASP A 200 14.64 -4.79 -16.13
N HIS A 201 13.32 -4.88 -16.32
CA HIS A 201 12.65 -4.78 -17.63
C HIS A 201 11.30 -4.03 -17.58
N PRO A 202 11.19 -2.85 -16.95
CA PRO A 202 9.90 -2.20 -16.65
C PRO A 202 9.11 -1.75 -17.91
N ASP A 203 9.76 -1.68 -19.06
CA ASP A 203 9.18 -1.19 -20.31
C ASP A 203 8.50 -2.27 -21.16
N GLU A 204 8.61 -3.54 -20.76
CA GLU A 204 8.02 -4.64 -21.51
C GLU A 204 6.51 -4.79 -21.28
N ALA A 205 5.85 -5.46 -22.23
CA ALA A 205 4.43 -5.78 -22.14
C ALA A 205 4.13 -6.80 -21.01
N PRO A 206 2.92 -6.77 -20.42
CA PRO A 206 2.56 -7.63 -19.29
C PRO A 206 2.81 -9.13 -19.49
N GLU A 207 2.49 -9.68 -20.67
CA GLU A 207 2.70 -11.09 -21.00
C GLU A 207 4.19 -11.45 -21.07
N ARG A 208 5.03 -10.54 -21.55
CA ARG A 208 6.48 -10.75 -21.68
C ARG A 208 7.18 -10.64 -20.33
N LEU A 209 6.69 -9.74 -19.47
CA LEU A 209 7.08 -9.66 -18.06
C LEU A 209 6.78 -10.96 -17.31
N LEU A 210 5.59 -11.54 -17.48
CA LEU A 210 5.26 -12.84 -16.88
C LEU A 210 6.17 -13.96 -17.39
N GLU A 211 6.54 -13.96 -18.66
CA GLU A 211 7.51 -14.93 -19.21
C GLU A 211 8.91 -14.79 -18.58
N ARG A 212 9.35 -13.56 -18.28
CA ARG A 212 10.60 -13.30 -17.55
C ARG A 212 10.52 -13.75 -16.10
N MET A 213 9.45 -13.40 -15.39
CA MET A 213 9.20 -13.85 -14.03
C MET A 213 9.15 -15.37 -13.95
N HIS A 214 8.49 -16.03 -14.91
CA HIS A 214 8.45 -17.48 -14.97
C HIS A 214 9.84 -18.10 -15.10
N ALA A 215 10.72 -17.52 -15.92
CA ALA A 215 12.10 -17.98 -16.00
C ALA A 215 12.87 -17.74 -14.69
N ALA A 216 12.70 -16.58 -14.06
CA ALA A 216 13.36 -16.22 -12.80
C ALA A 216 12.93 -17.10 -11.61
N LEU A 217 11.68 -17.59 -11.63
CA LEU A 217 11.09 -18.36 -10.53
C LEU A 217 11.29 -19.88 -10.65
N ARG A 218 11.94 -20.39 -11.71
CA ARG A 218 12.12 -21.84 -11.93
C ARG A 218 12.76 -22.61 -10.78
N HIS A 219 13.53 -21.93 -9.94
CA HIS A 219 14.25 -22.52 -8.81
C HIS A 219 13.74 -22.01 -7.45
N THR A 220 12.56 -21.40 -7.41
CA THR A 220 11.90 -20.96 -6.18
C THR A 220 10.66 -21.83 -5.92
N ARG A 221 9.85 -21.48 -4.91
CA ARG A 221 8.53 -22.09 -4.71
C ARG A 221 7.52 -21.73 -5.81
N GLY A 222 7.85 -20.77 -6.66
CA GLY A 222 6.91 -20.14 -7.57
C GLY A 222 6.01 -19.11 -6.87
N ALA A 223 5.20 -18.43 -7.66
CA ALA A 223 4.27 -17.40 -7.19
C ALA A 223 3.03 -17.32 -8.07
N ALA A 224 1.93 -16.83 -7.51
CA ALA A 224 0.89 -16.19 -8.30
C ALA A 224 1.29 -14.74 -8.57
N VAL A 225 1.10 -14.26 -9.79
CA VAL A 225 1.57 -12.93 -10.19
C VAL A 225 0.57 -12.28 -11.13
N SER A 226 0.34 -10.98 -10.90
CA SER A 226 -0.46 -10.13 -11.78
C SER A 226 0.31 -8.88 -12.17
N VAL A 227 0.24 -8.54 -13.45
CA VAL A 227 0.88 -7.38 -14.06
C VAL A 227 -0.19 -6.52 -14.73
N ALA A 228 -0.29 -5.27 -14.33
CA ALA A 228 -1.21 -4.30 -14.91
C ALA A 228 -0.46 -3.07 -15.40
N GLU A 229 -0.60 -2.77 -16.68
CA GLU A 229 -0.10 -1.55 -17.31
C GLU A 229 -1.28 -0.60 -17.55
N VAL A 230 -1.19 0.58 -16.96
CA VAL A 230 -2.07 1.73 -17.19
C VAL A 230 -1.40 2.64 -18.22
N ASP A 231 -2.10 2.88 -19.31
CA ASP A 231 -1.71 3.78 -20.39
C ASP A 231 -2.74 4.91 -20.48
N LEU A 232 -2.37 6.08 -19.96
CA LEU A 232 -3.23 7.26 -19.90
C LEU A 232 -3.38 7.94 -21.26
N GLU A 233 -2.42 7.78 -22.16
CA GLU A 233 -2.50 8.34 -23.51
C GLU A 233 -3.50 7.56 -24.35
N ALA A 234 -3.35 6.23 -24.39
CA ALA A 234 -4.28 5.36 -25.11
C ALA A 234 -5.59 5.11 -24.34
N ARG A 235 -5.68 5.52 -23.08
CA ARG A 235 -6.83 5.32 -22.17
C ARG A 235 -7.21 3.85 -22.05
N VAL A 236 -6.23 3.00 -21.76
CA VAL A 236 -6.43 1.55 -21.58
C VAL A 236 -5.66 1.00 -20.39
N VAL A 237 -6.15 -0.14 -19.88
CA VAL A 237 -5.40 -1.04 -19.00
C VAL A 237 -5.06 -2.30 -19.79
N ARG A 238 -3.78 -2.64 -19.87
CA ARG A 238 -3.29 -3.94 -20.37
C ARG A 238 -2.96 -4.81 -19.17
N TYR A 239 -3.51 -6.01 -19.14
CA TYR A 239 -3.42 -6.88 -17.97
C TYR A 239 -3.10 -8.31 -18.34
N ALA A 240 -2.17 -8.92 -17.62
CA ALA A 240 -1.93 -10.34 -17.64
C ALA A 240 -1.67 -10.83 -16.22
N GLY A 241 -2.21 -12.00 -15.86
CA GLY A 241 -1.98 -12.59 -14.54
C GLY A 241 -2.07 -14.10 -14.56
N VAL A 242 -1.38 -14.73 -13.62
CA VAL A 242 -1.35 -16.18 -13.39
C VAL A 242 -1.52 -16.45 -11.89
N GLY A 243 -2.48 -17.30 -11.53
CA GLY A 243 -2.78 -17.69 -10.15
C GLY A 243 -3.97 -16.96 -9.54
N ASN A 244 -3.87 -16.58 -8.27
CA ASN A 244 -4.94 -16.05 -7.41
C ASN A 244 -4.77 -14.55 -7.07
N VAL A 245 -3.71 -13.88 -7.54
CA VAL A 245 -3.60 -12.42 -7.43
C VAL A 245 -4.66 -11.78 -8.33
N SER A 246 -5.51 -10.96 -7.72
CA SER A 246 -6.67 -10.37 -8.38
C SER A 246 -6.38 -8.92 -8.78
N ALA A 247 -6.96 -8.48 -9.89
CA ALA A 247 -6.97 -7.07 -10.29
C ALA A 247 -8.40 -6.64 -10.59
N THR A 248 -8.83 -5.52 -10.03
CA THR A 248 -10.18 -4.97 -10.22
C THR A 248 -10.09 -3.50 -10.59
N LEU A 249 -10.66 -3.16 -11.75
CA LEU A 249 -10.88 -1.79 -12.19
C LEU A 249 -12.24 -1.33 -11.65
N TRP A 250 -12.23 -0.30 -10.83
CA TRP A 250 -13.41 0.30 -10.22
C TRP A 250 -13.66 1.70 -10.77
N THR A 251 -14.94 2.00 -10.98
CA THR A 251 -15.50 3.34 -11.23
C THR A 251 -16.75 3.51 -10.38
N PRO A 252 -17.25 4.75 -10.17
CA PRO A 252 -18.50 4.95 -9.45
C PRO A 252 -19.63 4.07 -9.99
N GLY A 253 -20.20 3.21 -9.13
CA GLY A 253 -21.28 2.29 -9.48
C GLY A 253 -20.92 1.07 -10.33
N GLN A 254 -19.65 0.86 -10.69
CA GLN A 254 -19.24 -0.30 -11.49
C GLN A 254 -17.87 -0.84 -11.06
N SER A 255 -17.75 -2.18 -11.02
CA SER A 255 -16.49 -2.87 -10.77
C SER A 255 -16.29 -3.97 -11.81
N ARG A 256 -15.07 -4.08 -12.35
CA ARG A 256 -14.70 -5.11 -13.31
C ARG A 256 -13.40 -5.77 -12.87
N THR A 257 -13.50 -7.03 -12.47
CA THR A 257 -12.32 -7.88 -12.24
C THR A 257 -11.70 -8.29 -13.58
N LEU A 258 -10.39 -8.15 -13.69
CA LEU A 258 -9.60 -8.51 -14.87
C LEU A 258 -9.27 -10.01 -14.83
N VAL A 259 -9.16 -10.63 -16.00
CA VAL A 259 -9.07 -12.09 -16.12
C VAL A 259 -7.67 -12.59 -15.82
N THR A 260 -7.52 -13.36 -14.74
CA THR A 260 -6.29 -14.07 -14.36
C THR A 260 -6.38 -15.53 -14.81
N HIS A 261 -5.30 -16.07 -15.38
CA HIS A 261 -5.23 -17.48 -15.79
C HIS A 261 -4.84 -18.39 -14.62
N ALA A 262 -5.35 -19.61 -14.58
CA ALA A 262 -4.88 -20.61 -13.61
C ALA A 262 -3.42 -21.04 -13.91
N GLY A 263 -2.62 -21.21 -12.87
CA GLY A 263 -1.24 -21.67 -12.97
C GLY A 263 -0.36 -21.12 -11.86
N ILE A 264 0.93 -21.46 -11.90
CA ILE A 264 1.95 -20.98 -10.98
C ILE A 264 3.16 -20.50 -11.79
N VAL A 265 3.54 -19.23 -11.62
CA VAL A 265 4.74 -18.66 -12.24
C VAL A 265 5.97 -19.32 -11.61
N GLY A 266 6.92 -19.78 -12.43
CA GLY A 266 8.05 -20.62 -12.01
C GLY A 266 7.83 -22.13 -12.09
N SER A 267 6.58 -22.60 -12.24
CA SER A 267 6.27 -24.03 -12.34
C SER A 267 5.30 -24.31 -13.50
N GLU A 268 3.99 -24.39 -13.24
CA GLU A 268 2.97 -24.71 -14.23
C GLU A 268 2.37 -23.44 -14.85
N MET A 269 3.13 -22.77 -15.73
CA MET A 269 2.63 -21.62 -16.50
C MET A 269 2.48 -21.99 -17.97
N ARG A 270 1.26 -21.83 -18.51
CA ARG A 270 0.98 -21.92 -19.95
C ARG A 270 1.22 -20.57 -20.62
N LYS A 271 1.16 -20.53 -21.95
CA LYS A 271 1.21 -19.26 -22.69
C LYS A 271 0.10 -18.32 -22.20
N VAL A 272 0.48 -17.15 -21.73
CA VAL A 272 -0.43 -16.11 -21.22
C VAL A 272 -0.68 -15.08 -22.32
N GLN A 273 -1.90 -14.58 -22.41
CA GLN A 273 -2.25 -13.45 -23.28
C GLN A 273 -2.68 -12.27 -22.40
N ALA A 274 -2.19 -11.07 -22.72
CA ALA A 274 -2.68 -9.87 -22.08
C ALA A 274 -4.04 -9.46 -22.66
N PHE A 275 -4.94 -9.02 -21.77
CA PHE A 275 -6.23 -8.45 -22.12
C PHE A 275 -6.15 -6.93 -22.04
N GLN A 276 -6.79 -6.26 -22.99
CA GLN A 276 -6.94 -4.82 -22.98
C GLN A 276 -8.37 -4.44 -22.56
N THR A 277 -8.49 -3.47 -21.67
CA THR A 277 -9.78 -2.90 -21.24
C THR A 277 -9.72 -1.38 -21.30
N ALA A 278 -10.81 -0.72 -21.68
CA ALA A 278 -10.90 0.73 -21.67
C ALA A 278 -10.74 1.30 -20.25
N LEU A 279 -10.04 2.43 -20.13
CA LEU A 279 -9.83 3.15 -18.89
C LEU A 279 -10.78 4.36 -18.85
N PRO A 280 -11.91 4.28 -18.13
CA PRO A 280 -12.84 5.40 -17.93
C PRO A 280 -12.28 6.43 -16.95
N THR A 281 -12.81 7.66 -16.92
CA THR A 281 -12.51 8.67 -15.88
C THR A 281 -13.80 8.96 -15.09
N PRO A 282 -13.75 9.00 -13.75
CA PRO A 282 -12.62 8.65 -12.90
C PRO A 282 -12.48 7.13 -12.71
N TRP A 283 -11.30 6.67 -12.27
CA TRP A 283 -11.03 5.26 -12.04
C TRP A 283 -10.13 5.02 -10.83
N VAL A 284 -10.25 3.82 -10.27
CA VAL A 284 -9.30 3.23 -9.31
C VAL A 284 -9.01 1.80 -9.74
N LEU A 285 -7.73 1.45 -9.88
CA LEU A 285 -7.28 0.09 -10.15
C LEU A 285 -6.70 -0.50 -8.86
N VAL A 286 -7.19 -1.67 -8.45
CA VAL A 286 -6.75 -2.35 -7.24
C VAL A 286 -6.23 -3.73 -7.60
N LEU A 287 -4.98 -4.02 -7.27
CA LEU A 287 -4.40 -5.36 -7.25
C LEU A 287 -4.37 -5.85 -5.80
N HIS A 288 -4.68 -7.13 -5.55
CA HIS A 288 -4.49 -7.70 -4.23
C HIS A 288 -4.19 -9.20 -4.26
N SER A 289 -3.42 -9.69 -3.29
CA SER A 289 -3.24 -11.12 -3.03
C SER A 289 -4.50 -11.74 -2.46
N ASP A 290 -4.54 -13.07 -2.33
CA ASP A 290 -5.73 -13.77 -1.87
C ASP A 290 -5.96 -13.67 -0.36
N GLY A 291 -4.98 -13.18 0.41
CA GLY A 291 -5.15 -12.76 1.80
C GLY A 291 -6.18 -11.66 2.00
N VAL A 292 -6.61 -10.99 0.91
CA VAL A 292 -7.70 -10.01 0.89
C VAL A 292 -8.89 -10.56 0.09
N SER A 293 -10.09 -10.49 0.68
CA SER A 293 -11.33 -10.85 0.01
C SER A 293 -11.60 -9.91 -1.16
N GLY A 294 -11.89 -10.43 -2.36
CA GLY A 294 -12.31 -9.61 -3.51
C GLY A 294 -13.73 -9.07 -3.44
N ARG A 295 -14.45 -9.27 -2.33
CA ARG A 295 -15.86 -8.83 -2.14
C ARG A 295 -15.94 -7.43 -1.53
N TRP A 296 -15.33 -6.45 -2.18
CA TRP A 296 -15.36 -5.05 -1.78
C TRP A 296 -15.98 -4.17 -2.87
N SER A 297 -16.48 -3.00 -2.48
CA SER A 297 -16.79 -1.91 -3.40
C SER A 297 -16.45 -0.58 -2.72
N LEU A 298 -15.81 0.33 -3.46
CA LEU A 298 -15.53 1.68 -2.94
C LEU A 298 -16.80 2.54 -2.83
N ASP A 299 -17.92 2.13 -3.46
CA ASP A 299 -19.22 2.79 -3.26
C ASP A 299 -19.69 2.69 -1.80
N ALA A 300 -19.25 1.66 -1.06
CA ALA A 300 -19.54 1.49 0.36
C ALA A 300 -18.76 2.46 1.26
N TYR A 301 -17.84 3.26 0.71
CA TYR A 301 -16.95 4.17 1.41
C TYR A 301 -16.93 5.56 0.76
N PRO A 302 -17.95 6.41 1.04
CA PRO A 302 -18.05 7.73 0.45
C PRO A 302 -16.77 8.57 0.63
N GLY A 303 -16.21 9.03 -0.49
CA GLY A 303 -15.01 9.87 -0.51
C GLY A 303 -13.68 9.13 -0.42
N LEU A 304 -13.67 7.81 -0.19
CA LEU A 304 -12.42 7.03 -0.13
C LEU A 304 -11.66 7.05 -1.44
N ALA A 305 -12.35 6.96 -2.59
CA ALA A 305 -11.72 6.96 -3.91
C ALA A 305 -10.88 8.22 -4.23
N ARG A 306 -11.10 9.31 -3.48
CA ARG A 306 -10.36 10.59 -3.63
C ARG A 306 -9.11 10.67 -2.74
N ARG A 307 -8.94 9.74 -1.81
CA ARG A 307 -7.83 9.71 -0.85
C ARG A 307 -6.54 9.27 -1.50
N ASP A 308 -5.46 9.35 -0.74
CA ASP A 308 -4.18 8.77 -1.12
C ASP A 308 -4.36 7.26 -1.40
N PRO A 309 -3.78 6.71 -2.47
CA PRO A 309 -3.89 5.28 -2.78
C PRO A 309 -3.44 4.35 -1.65
N ALA A 310 -2.47 4.76 -0.83
CA ALA A 310 -2.05 4.00 0.35
C ALA A 310 -3.16 3.98 1.43
N VAL A 311 -3.95 5.05 1.56
CA VAL A 311 -5.14 5.08 2.43
C VAL A 311 -6.23 4.16 1.90
N ILE A 312 -6.46 4.16 0.58
CA ILE A 312 -7.41 3.21 -0.07
C ILE A 312 -6.98 1.77 0.20
N ALA A 313 -5.70 1.45 -0.04
CA ALA A 313 -5.12 0.14 0.20
C ALA A 313 -5.28 -0.29 1.67
N ALA A 314 -5.00 0.61 2.62
CA ALA A 314 -5.11 0.35 4.04
C ALA A 314 -6.57 0.14 4.51
N VAL A 315 -7.55 0.84 3.95
CA VAL A 315 -8.98 0.59 4.24
C VAL A 315 -9.39 -0.79 3.72
N LEU A 316 -8.98 -1.14 2.49
CA LEU A 316 -9.29 -2.45 1.92
C LEU A 316 -8.62 -3.59 2.71
N TYR A 317 -7.36 -3.42 3.11
CA TYR A 317 -6.69 -4.33 4.04
C TYR A 317 -7.46 -4.44 5.36
N ARG A 318 -7.82 -3.32 5.98
CA ARG A 318 -8.52 -3.30 7.26
C ARG A 318 -9.82 -4.09 7.22
N ASP A 319 -10.63 -3.91 6.18
CA ASP A 319 -12.01 -4.41 6.19
C ASP A 319 -12.15 -5.79 5.50
N PHE A 320 -11.23 -6.13 4.62
CA PHE A 320 -11.33 -7.33 3.77
C PHE A 320 -10.17 -8.32 3.93
N CYS A 321 -9.17 -8.04 4.79
CA CYS A 321 -8.14 -9.02 5.13
C CYS A 321 -8.76 -10.25 5.83
N ARG A 322 -8.35 -11.45 5.39
CA ARG A 322 -8.79 -12.74 5.93
C ARG A 322 -8.14 -13.08 7.28
N GLY A 323 -6.97 -12.50 7.57
CA GLY A 323 -6.23 -12.71 8.82
C GLY A 323 -5.53 -14.07 8.96
N SER A 324 -5.67 -14.95 7.97
CA SER A 324 -5.04 -16.28 7.93
C SER A 324 -3.84 -16.36 7.00
N ASP A 325 -3.53 -15.30 6.27
CA ASP A 325 -2.49 -15.28 5.24
C ASP A 325 -1.75 -13.95 5.16
N ASP A 326 -0.70 -13.91 4.35
CA ASP A 326 -0.06 -12.69 3.87
C ASP A 326 -1.09 -11.84 3.10
N ALA A 327 -1.07 -10.52 3.29
CA ALA A 327 -2.10 -9.65 2.73
C ALA A 327 -1.48 -8.41 2.07
N THR A 328 -1.63 -8.32 0.75
CA THR A 328 -1.13 -7.22 -0.06
C THR A 328 -2.24 -6.58 -0.87
N VAL A 329 -2.29 -5.24 -0.87
CA VAL A 329 -3.18 -4.42 -1.69
C VAL A 329 -2.34 -3.32 -2.34
N VAL A 330 -2.44 -3.18 -3.65
CA VAL A 330 -1.77 -2.13 -4.42
C VAL A 330 -2.82 -1.35 -5.19
N VAL A 331 -2.78 -0.03 -5.09
CA VAL A 331 -3.81 0.85 -5.65
C VAL A 331 -3.17 1.88 -6.58
N ALA A 332 -3.80 2.07 -7.73
CA ALA A 332 -3.54 3.18 -8.63
C ALA A 332 -4.83 3.98 -8.88
N ARG A 333 -4.69 5.30 -9.08
CA ARG A 333 -5.77 6.15 -9.58
C ARG A 333 -5.21 7.31 -10.39
N GLU A 334 -6.07 7.93 -11.19
CA GLU A 334 -5.72 9.17 -11.88
C GLU A 334 -5.64 10.36 -10.89
N VAL A 335 -4.63 11.19 -11.07
CA VAL A 335 -4.44 12.44 -10.34
C VAL A 335 -5.34 13.51 -10.95
N GLY A 336 -6.10 14.23 -10.12
CA GLY A 336 -6.95 15.34 -10.58
C GLY A 336 -8.26 14.93 -11.27
N ALA A 337 -8.59 13.64 -11.31
CA ALA A 337 -9.83 13.13 -11.89
C ALA A 337 -11.07 13.23 -10.96
N TRP A 338 -10.92 13.82 -9.77
CA TRP A 338 -11.88 13.71 -8.66
C TRP A 338 -12.26 15.05 -8.03
#